data_AF-A0A6G9Z8B0-F1
#
_entry.id   AF-A0A6G9Z8B0-F1
#
_cell.length_a   1.000
_cell.length_b   1.000
_cell.length_c   1.000
_cell.angle_alpha   90.00
_cell.angle_beta   90.00
_cell.angle_gamma   90.00
#
_symmetry.space_group_name_H-M   'P 1'
#
loop_
_entity.id
_entity.type
_entity.pdbx_description
1 polymer ?
#
loop_
_entity_poly.entity_id
_entity_poly.type
_entity_poly.pdbx_seq_one_letter_code
_entity_poly.pdbx_strand_id
1 'polypeptide(L)'
;MSAGLAALVRAELARRALSTPTVLNVGTRAVTFITGGAGTDFRPVRFFPHPFPDAQAIRTVTGSPIVLPGPADEVHVWLDPPTGTLRPEFRTVEAVTCSAAAQLRSEALWP
;
A
#
# COMPACT_ATOMS: atom_id res chain seq x y z
N MET A 1 -2.25 14.02 -3.71
CA MET A 1 -3.19 13.35 -2.78
C MET A 1 -2.72 11.96 -2.34
N SER A 2 -1.98 11.17 -3.16
CA SER A 2 -1.50 9.82 -2.79
C SER A 2 -0.57 9.75 -1.56
N ALA A 3 0.32 10.73 -1.40
CA ALA A 3 1.28 10.75 -0.27
C ALA A 3 0.61 10.84 1.11
N GLY A 4 -0.51 11.58 1.21
CA GLY A 4 -1.28 11.70 2.46
C GLY A 4 -2.01 10.40 2.82
N LEU A 5 -2.63 9.76 1.83
CA LEU A 5 -3.29 8.46 2.03
C LEU A 5 -2.28 7.39 2.47
N ALA A 6 -1.14 7.29 1.78
CA ALA A 6 -0.11 6.33 2.12
C ALA A 6 0.44 6.54 3.54
N ALA A 7 0.63 7.80 3.96
CA ALA A 7 1.07 8.11 5.32
C ALA A 7 0.06 7.66 6.38
N LEU A 8 -1.24 7.88 6.16
CA LEU A 8 -2.30 7.41 7.07
C LEU A 8 -2.36 5.89 7.15
N VAL A 9 -2.24 5.19 6.02
CA VAL A 9 -2.20 3.72 6.00
C VAL A 9 -1.00 3.19 6.77
N ARG A 10 0.20 3.78 6.57
CA ARG A 10 1.41 3.41 7.32
C ARG A 10 1.24 3.62 8.82
N ALA A 11 0.70 4.77 9.23
CA ALA A 11 0.47 5.08 10.64
C ALA A 11 -0.53 4.10 11.28
N GLU A 12 -1.61 3.76 10.57
CA GLU A 12 -2.62 2.84 11.07
C GLU A 12 -2.13 1.39 11.14
N LEU A 13 -1.35 0.94 10.16
CA LEU A 13 -0.69 -0.38 10.21
C LEU A 13 0.31 -0.45 11.37
N ALA A 14 1.12 0.60 11.58
CA ALA A 14 2.05 0.67 12.71
C ALA A 14 1.31 0.63 14.06
N ARG A 15 0.21 1.38 14.19
CA ARG A 15 -0.64 1.38 15.39
C ARG A 15 -1.21 0.00 15.74
N ARG A 16 -1.45 -0.84 14.72
CA ARG A 16 -1.93 -2.22 14.86
C ARG A 16 -0.81 -3.26 15.02
N ALA A 17 0.45 -2.84 15.09
CA ALA A 17 1.62 -3.73 15.03
C ALA A 17 1.65 -4.61 13.77
N LEU A 18 1.16 -4.07 12.65
CA LEU A 18 1.10 -4.69 11.33
C LEU A 18 1.95 -3.94 10.29
N SER A 19 2.99 -3.24 10.74
CA SER A 19 3.95 -2.58 9.85
C SER A 19 4.46 -3.57 8.81
N THR A 20 4.57 -3.08 7.57
CA THR A 20 4.96 -3.92 6.45
C THR A 20 5.94 -3.16 5.56
N PRO A 21 6.83 -3.86 4.83
CA PRO A 21 7.76 -3.17 3.97
C PRO A 21 6.99 -2.37 2.93
N THR A 22 7.43 -1.13 2.74
CA THR A 22 6.72 -0.15 1.92
C THR A 22 7.70 0.53 1.00
N VAL A 23 7.38 0.54 -0.30
CA VAL A 23 8.22 1.08 -1.37
C VAL A 23 7.56 2.31 -1.97
N LEU A 24 8.32 3.39 -2.12
CA LEU A 24 7.94 4.55 -2.92
C LEU A 24 8.61 4.44 -4.29
N ASN A 25 7.84 4.55 -5.37
CA ASN A 25 8.40 4.89 -6.68
C ASN A 25 8.46 6.43 -6.78
N VAL A 26 9.66 6.99 -6.83
CA VAL A 26 9.92 8.44 -6.85
C VAL A 26 9.35 9.10 -8.10
N GLY A 27 9.48 8.44 -9.26
CA GLY A 27 9.04 8.96 -10.54
C GLY A 27 7.52 9.10 -10.66
N THR A 28 6.78 8.12 -10.15
CA THR A 28 5.30 8.07 -10.23
C THR A 28 4.60 8.53 -8.94
N ARG A 29 5.35 8.67 -7.84
CA ARG A 29 4.82 8.88 -6.48
C ARG A 29 3.89 7.77 -5.98
N ALA A 30 3.91 6.60 -6.64
CA ALA A 30 3.16 5.44 -6.20
C ALA A 30 3.80 4.83 -4.94
N VAL A 31 2.98 4.47 -3.96
CA VAL A 31 3.41 3.77 -2.75
C VAL A 31 2.88 2.35 -2.79
N THR A 32 3.77 1.38 -2.64
CA THR A 32 3.47 -0.05 -2.68
C THR A 32 3.67 -0.65 -1.29
N PHE A 33 2.61 -1.23 -0.74
CA PHE A 33 2.64 -2.00 0.51
C PHE A 33 2.86 -3.48 0.18
N ILE A 34 3.93 -4.07 0.70
CA ILE A 34 4.16 -5.51 0.54
C ILE A 34 3.24 -6.25 1.50
N THR A 35 2.51 -7.26 1.04
CA THR A 35 1.57 -8.03 1.87
C THR A 35 1.93 -9.51 1.89
N GLY A 36 1.22 -10.29 2.69
CA GLY A 36 1.31 -11.75 2.64
C GLY A 36 0.95 -12.27 1.24
N GLY A 37 1.45 -13.46 0.91
CA GLY A 37 1.15 -14.08 -0.37
C GLY A 37 -0.35 -14.28 -0.55
N ALA A 38 -0.84 -14.05 -1.77
CA ALA A 38 -2.24 -14.16 -2.14
C ALA A 38 -2.81 -15.60 -2.13
N GLY A 39 -2.28 -16.55 -1.34
CA GLY A 39 -2.77 -17.93 -1.30
C GLY A 39 -3.06 -18.52 -2.69
N THR A 40 -4.28 -19.01 -2.89
CA THR A 40 -4.79 -19.55 -4.18
C THR A 40 -5.63 -18.55 -4.99
N ASP A 41 -5.83 -17.31 -4.53
CA ASP A 41 -6.68 -16.34 -5.20
C ASP A 41 -5.83 -15.30 -5.95
N PHE A 42 -5.79 -15.51 -7.26
CA PHE A 42 -4.92 -14.85 -8.22
C PHE A 42 -5.59 -13.70 -8.98
N ARG A 43 -6.81 -13.32 -8.58
CA ARG A 43 -7.57 -12.31 -9.32
C ARG A 43 -7.00 -10.90 -9.06
N PRO A 44 -6.86 -10.08 -10.10
CA PRO A 44 -6.57 -8.66 -9.92
C PRO A 44 -7.76 -8.00 -9.24
N VAL A 45 -7.53 -7.34 -8.11
CA VAL A 45 -8.56 -6.57 -7.40
C VAL A 45 -8.37 -5.09 -7.71
N ARG A 46 -9.41 -4.43 -8.23
CA ARG A 46 -9.44 -2.98 -8.40
C ARG A 46 -10.33 -2.41 -7.29
N PHE A 47 -9.77 -1.60 -6.41
CA PHE A 47 -10.49 -1.20 -5.20
C PHE A 47 -11.40 0.02 -5.36
N PHE A 48 -11.21 0.87 -6.35
CA PHE A 48 -11.97 2.12 -6.39
C PHE A 48 -12.43 2.47 -7.81
N PRO A 49 -13.74 2.35 -8.10
CA PRO A 49 -14.34 3.00 -9.26
C PRO A 49 -14.44 4.53 -9.06
N HIS A 50 -14.66 4.99 -7.83
CA HIS A 50 -14.73 6.41 -7.42
C HIS A 50 -14.82 6.49 -5.88
N PRO A 51 -14.33 7.55 -5.20
CA PRO A 51 -13.76 8.80 -5.71
C PRO A 51 -12.21 8.86 -5.69
N PHE A 52 -11.52 7.74 -5.50
CA PHE A 52 -10.04 7.67 -5.51
C PHE A 52 -9.54 6.85 -6.71
N PRO A 53 -9.75 7.32 -7.96
CA PRO A 53 -9.30 6.59 -9.15
C PRO A 53 -7.78 6.35 -9.17
N ASP A 54 -7.03 7.15 -8.40
CA ASP A 54 -5.57 7.07 -8.27
C ASP A 54 -5.09 6.10 -7.18
N ALA A 55 -5.99 5.57 -6.35
CA ALA A 55 -5.65 4.56 -5.35
C ALA A 55 -5.80 3.17 -5.99
N GLN A 56 -4.69 2.59 -6.42
CA GLN A 56 -4.67 1.22 -6.91
C GLN A 56 -3.99 0.35 -5.85
N ALA A 57 -4.65 -0.73 -5.41
CA ALA A 57 -3.99 -1.77 -4.64
C ALA A 57 -3.95 -3.04 -5.49
N ILE A 58 -2.72 -3.44 -5.85
CA ILE A 58 -2.47 -4.56 -6.74
C ILE A 58 -2.29 -5.80 -5.88
N ARG A 59 -3.17 -6.77 -6.04
CA ARG A 59 -2.92 -8.14 -5.57
C ARG A 59 -2.14 -8.88 -6.64
N THR A 60 -0.92 -9.30 -6.33
CA THR A 60 -0.08 -10.04 -7.27
C THR A 60 -0.21 -11.54 -7.04
N VAL A 61 -0.08 -12.33 -8.11
CA VAL A 61 -0.02 -13.79 -8.02
C VAL A 61 1.34 -14.23 -7.46
N THR A 62 1.40 -15.37 -6.77
CA THR A 62 2.68 -15.96 -6.33
C THR A 62 3.63 -16.10 -7.52
N GLY A 63 4.88 -15.64 -7.36
CA GLY A 63 5.88 -15.63 -8.43
C GLY A 63 5.81 -14.41 -9.36
N SER A 64 4.87 -13.48 -9.16
CA SER A 64 4.85 -12.20 -9.88
C SER A 64 6.13 -11.41 -9.58
N PRO A 65 6.75 -10.79 -10.60
CA PRO A 65 7.88 -9.90 -10.36
C PRO A 65 7.37 -8.64 -9.63
N ILE A 66 7.81 -8.45 -8.40
CA ILE A 66 7.66 -7.19 -7.67
C ILE A 66 9.03 -6.52 -7.68
N VAL A 67 9.11 -5.30 -8.20
CA VAL A 67 10.35 -4.52 -8.17
C VAL A 67 10.57 -4.04 -6.74
N LEU A 68 11.67 -4.49 -6.14
CA LEU A 68 12.10 -4.09 -4.81
C LEU A 68 13.33 -3.19 -4.94
N PRO A 69 13.41 -2.10 -4.16
CA PRO A 69 14.59 -1.22 -4.18
C PRO A 69 15.86 -2.00 -3.88
N GLY A 70 16.76 -2.01 -4.87
CA GLY A 70 18.14 -2.47 -4.74
C GLY A 70 19.10 -1.30 -4.52
N PRO A 71 20.38 -1.57 -4.22
CA PRO A 71 21.37 -0.51 -3.96
C PRO A 71 21.68 0.40 -5.15
N ALA A 72 21.35 -0.02 -6.37
CA ALA A 72 21.48 0.77 -7.60
C ALA A 72 20.12 1.28 -8.14
N ASP A 73 19.03 1.09 -7.39
CA ASP A 73 17.70 1.55 -7.80
C ASP A 73 17.51 3.02 -7.41
N GLU A 74 17.58 3.90 -8.40
CA GLU A 74 17.37 5.35 -8.22
C GLU A 74 15.89 5.74 -8.24
N VAL A 75 15.01 4.82 -8.66
CA VAL A 75 13.59 5.09 -8.90
C VAL A 75 12.73 4.62 -7.74
N HIS A 76 13.11 3.56 -7.06
CA HIS A 76 12.38 3.02 -5.92
C HIS A 76 13.15 3.20 -4.61
N VAL A 77 12.46 3.60 -3.55
CA VAL A 77 13.04 3.82 -2.23
C VAL A 77 12.22 3.09 -1.18
N TRP A 78 12.89 2.50 -0.20
CA TRP A 78 12.21 1.99 0.98
C TRP A 78 11.72 3.15 1.83
N LEU A 79 10.40 3.26 2.01
CA LEU A 79 9.80 4.08 3.07
C LEU A 79 9.85 3.34 4.40
N ASP A 80 9.57 2.03 4.35
CA ASP A 80 9.76 1.09 5.45
C ASP A 80 10.54 -0.11 4.91
N PRO A 81 11.80 -0.30 5.31
CA PRO A 81 12.58 -1.46 4.87
C PRO A 81 12.04 -2.74 5.50
N PRO A 82 12.29 -3.91 4.89
CA PRO A 82 11.84 -5.17 5.45
C PRO A 82 12.51 -5.48 6.78
N THR A 83 11.71 -5.55 7.83
CA THR A 83 12.11 -6.01 9.16
C THR A 83 11.42 -7.34 9.45
N GLY A 84 12.20 -8.40 9.64
CA GLY A 84 11.66 -9.75 9.85
C GLY A 84 10.77 -10.27 8.70
N THR A 85 9.94 -11.25 9.02
CA THR A 85 9.12 -12.01 8.06
C THR A 85 7.62 -11.69 8.12
N LEU A 86 7.18 -10.88 9.08
CA LEU A 86 5.77 -10.52 9.22
C LEU A 86 5.28 -9.78 7.97
N ARG A 87 4.21 -10.28 7.36
CA ARG A 87 3.50 -9.58 6.28
C ARG A 87 2.00 -9.67 6.56
N PRO A 88 1.29 -8.54 6.72
CA PRO A 88 -0.14 -8.57 6.95
C PRO A 88 -0.88 -9.12 5.73
N GLU A 89 -2.01 -9.76 6.00
CA GLU A 89 -2.94 -10.20 4.96
C GLU A 89 -3.36 -9.04 4.07
N PHE A 90 -3.47 -9.30 2.76
CA PHE A 90 -3.85 -8.29 1.78
C PHE A 90 -5.19 -7.62 2.12
N ARG A 91 -6.19 -8.40 2.55
CA ARG A 91 -7.51 -7.89 2.96
C ARG A 91 -7.44 -6.92 4.12
N THR A 92 -6.47 -7.08 5.01
CA THR A 92 -6.26 -6.17 6.14
C THR A 92 -5.70 -4.83 5.66
N VAL A 93 -4.70 -4.85 4.79
CA VAL A 93 -4.12 -3.61 4.22
C VAL A 93 -5.14 -2.89 3.34
N GLU A 94 -5.92 -3.64 2.55
CA GLU A 94 -7.06 -3.12 1.79
C GLU A 94 -8.05 -2.38 2.70
N ALA A 95 -8.54 -3.05 3.75
CA ALA A 95 -9.54 -2.46 4.65
C ALA A 95 -9.02 -1.17 5.30
N VAL A 96 -7.77 -1.17 5.76
CA VAL A 96 -7.11 0.04 6.30
C VAL A 96 -7.03 1.15 5.25
N THR A 97 -6.67 0.81 4.01
CA THR A 97 -6.60 1.77 2.90
C THR A 97 -7.95 2.40 2.60
N CYS A 98 -9.02 1.60 2.55
CA CYS A 98 -10.38 2.07 2.37
C CYS A 98 -10.83 3.01 3.51
N SER A 99 -10.54 2.65 4.77
CA SER A 99 -10.86 3.49 5.92
C SER A 99 -10.10 4.82 5.92
N ALA A 100 -8.79 4.80 5.64
CA ALA A 100 -7.97 6.01 5.55
C ALA A 100 -8.43 6.95 4.42
N ALA A 101 -8.84 6.37 3.28
CA ALA A 101 -9.39 7.13 2.17
C ALA A 101 -10.74 7.78 2.55
N ALA A 102 -11.61 7.06 3.27
CA ALA A 102 -12.86 7.62 3.78
C ALA A 102 -12.62 8.78 4.78
N GLN A 103 -11.62 8.65 5.66
CA GLN A 103 -11.25 9.70 6.61
C GLN A 103 -10.80 10.99 5.90
N LEU A 104 -9.90 10.89 4.91
CA LEU A 104 -9.45 12.04 4.13
C LEU A 104 -10.62 12.75 3.43
N ARG A 105 -11.62 11.99 2.98
CA ARG A 105 -12.84 12.57 2.38
C ARG A 105 -13.67 13.33 3.41
N SER A 106 -13.85 12.80 4.63
CA SER A 106 -14.61 13.52 5.66
C SER A 106 -13.93 14.82 6.09
N GLU A 107 -12.60 14.84 6.16
CA GLU A 107 -11.82 16.04 6.50
C GLU A 107 -11.84 17.07 5.37
N ALA A 108 -11.86 16.64 4.10
CA ALA A 108 -11.96 17.54 2.95
C ALA A 108 -13.34 18.19 2.76
N LEU A 109 -14.39 17.67 3.42
CA LEU A 109 -15.75 18.18 3.34
C LEU A 109 -16.07 19.25 4.39
N TRP A 110 -15.13 19.59 5.27
CA TRP A 110 -15.30 20.64 6.28
C TRP A 110 -14.15 21.66 6.18
N PRO A 111 -14.40 22.87 5.62
CA PRO A 111 -13.43 23.97 5.63
C PRO A 111 -13.32 24.67 6.99
#